data_AF-A0A9W9EN40-F1
#
_entry.id   AF-A0A9W9EN40-F1
#
_cell.length_a   1.000
_cell.length_b   1.000
_cell.length_c   1.000
_cell.angle_alpha   90.00
_cell.angle_beta   90.00
_cell.angle_gamma   90.00
#
_symmetry.space_group_name_H-M   'P 1'
#
loop_
_entity.id
_entity.type
_entity.pdbx_description
1 polymer ?
#
loop_
_entity_poly.entity_id
_entity_poly.type
_entity_poly.pdbx_seq_one_letter_code
_entity_poly.pdbx_strand_id
1 'polypeptide(L)'
;MDPIKLPPAAEDVRKEIKGIIPETSTSSHQAAEIEPKIRKDGNKTYLGDWLANKISFLKKEMHIGDAIGDGWGWHLVYFSNSTELQNDRKQGFLVPLSEEITLTPGGVLQEGFYMNITTEPVVSSGATAIFIVPRN
;
A
#
# COMPACT_ATOMS: atom_id res chain seq x y z
N MET A 1 9.75 -9.68 10.85
CA MET A 1 8.41 -9.29 10.34
C MET A 1 8.16 -10.23 9.20
N ASP A 2 7.12 -11.05 9.29
CA ASP A 2 6.94 -12.16 8.37
C ASP A 2 5.80 -11.84 7.39
N PRO A 3 5.99 -12.06 6.07
CA PRO A 3 4.93 -11.88 5.10
C PRO A 3 3.74 -12.81 5.38
N ILE A 4 2.53 -12.26 5.33
CA ILE A 4 1.27 -12.97 5.49
C ILE A 4 0.59 -13.00 4.13
N LYS A 5 0.16 -14.18 3.67
CA LYS A 5 -0.52 -14.34 2.39
C LYS A 5 -1.87 -13.62 2.42
N LEU A 6 -2.19 -12.87 1.37
CA LEU A 6 -3.50 -12.27 1.19
C LEU A 6 -4.55 -13.37 0.95
N PRO A 7 -5.73 -13.27 1.59
CA PRO A 7 -6.89 -14.06 1.18
C PRO A 7 -7.21 -13.83 -0.31
N PRO A 8 -7.76 -14.82 -1.04
CA PRO A 8 -8.03 -14.69 -2.47
C PRO A 8 -8.85 -13.44 -2.83
N ALA A 9 -9.90 -13.14 -2.08
CA ALA A 9 -10.72 -11.95 -2.29
C ALA A 9 -9.94 -10.64 -2.08
N ALA A 10 -9.04 -10.61 -1.10
CA ALA A 10 -8.18 -9.45 -0.87
C ALA A 10 -7.16 -9.27 -2.01
N GLU A 11 -6.63 -10.37 -2.54
CA GLU A 11 -5.71 -10.34 -3.68
C GLU A 11 -6.39 -9.86 -4.96
N ASP A 12 -7.65 -10.24 -5.19
CA ASP A 12 -8.42 -9.74 -6.34
C ASP A 12 -8.62 -8.21 -6.25
N VAL A 13 -8.97 -7.69 -5.07
CA VAL A 13 -9.05 -6.23 -4.85
C VAL A 13 -7.68 -5.55 -5.01
N ARG A 14 -6.60 -6.16 -4.53
CA ARG A 14 -5.23 -5.63 -4.72
C ARG A 14 -4.89 -5.51 -6.21
N LYS A 15 -5.23 -6.51 -7.03
CA LYS A 15 -5.01 -6.47 -8.49
C LYS A 15 -5.82 -5.38 -9.17
N GLU A 16 -7.07 -5.16 -8.76
CA GLU A 16 -7.87 -4.04 -9.26
C GLU A 16 -7.23 -2.68 -8.93
N ILE A 17 -6.75 -2.51 -7.69
CA ILE A 17 -6.02 -1.30 -7.30
C ILE A 17 -4.71 -1.19 -8.09
N LYS A 18 -3.98 -2.28 -8.33
CA LYS A 18 -2.76 -2.28 -9.15
C LYS A 18 -3.02 -1.78 -10.58
N GLY A 19 -4.17 -2.14 -11.16
CA GLY A 19 -4.53 -1.83 -12.55
C GLY A 19 -4.82 -0.35 -12.84
N ILE A 20 -5.14 0.43 -11.81
CA ILE A 20 -5.47 1.87 -11.94
C ILE A 20 -4.30 2.80 -11.59
N ILE A 21 -3.25 2.30 -10.94
CA ILE A 21 -2.09 3.12 -10.57
C ILE A 21 -1.11 3.13 -11.75
N PRO A 22 -0.73 4.30 -12.29
CA PRO A 22 0.12 4.38 -13.49
C PRO A 22 1.43 3.60 -13.38
N GLU A 23 2.06 3.59 -12.22
CA GLU A 23 3.35 2.96 -11.96
C GLU A 23 3.27 1.43 -11.86
N THR A 24 2.08 0.86 -11.75
CA THR A 24 1.89 -0.59 -11.65
C THR A 24 0.93 -1.16 -12.69
N SER A 25 0.23 -0.31 -13.43
CA SER A 25 -0.70 -0.72 -14.48
C SER A 25 0.06 -1.16 -15.72
N THR A 26 -0.36 -2.30 -16.28
CA THR A 26 0.10 -2.77 -17.59
C THR A 26 -0.76 -2.22 -18.74
N SER A 27 -1.87 -1.52 -18.43
CA SER A 27 -2.80 -1.00 -19.44
C SER A 27 -2.85 0.53 -19.40
N SER A 28 -2.47 1.17 -20.52
CA SER A 28 -2.44 2.63 -20.61
C SER A 28 -3.81 3.31 -20.49
N HIS A 29 -4.91 2.56 -20.65
CA HIS A 29 -6.27 3.10 -20.69
C HIS A 29 -6.94 3.21 -19.30
N GLN A 30 -6.58 2.37 -18.32
CA GLN A 30 -7.17 2.43 -16.97
C GLN A 30 -6.42 3.37 -16.01
N ALA A 31 -5.11 3.58 -16.25
CA ALA A 31 -4.29 4.44 -15.42
C ALA A 31 -4.64 5.94 -15.50
N ALA A 32 -5.40 6.35 -16.54
CA ALA A 32 -5.68 7.76 -16.82
C ALA A 32 -6.69 8.42 -15.86
N GLU A 33 -7.34 7.65 -14.98
CA GLU A 33 -8.42 8.17 -14.11
C GLU A 33 -7.92 8.71 -12.75
N ILE A 34 -6.68 8.46 -12.35
CA ILE A 34 -6.15 8.95 -11.07
C ILE A 34 -4.91 9.82 -11.28
N GLU A 35 -5.04 11.08 -10.88
CA GLU A 35 -3.92 12.01 -10.86
C GLU A 35 -3.10 11.88 -9.56
N PRO A 36 -1.77 11.67 -9.65
CA PRO A 36 -0.92 11.62 -8.48
C PRO A 36 -0.72 13.02 -7.88
N LYS A 37 -0.76 13.10 -6.55
CA LYS A 37 -0.22 14.25 -5.81
C LYS A 37 1.26 14.01 -5.52
N ILE A 38 2.12 14.80 -6.15
CA ILE A 38 3.58 14.77 -5.94
C ILE A 38 3.92 15.46 -4.61
N ARG A 39 4.69 14.78 -3.75
CA ARG A 39 5.22 15.30 -2.48
C ARG A 39 6.56 15.98 -2.69
N LYS A 40 7.01 16.75 -1.70
CA LYS A 40 8.30 17.47 -1.73
C LYS A 40 9.52 16.55 -1.86
N ASP A 41 9.40 15.32 -1.39
CA ASP A 41 10.42 14.26 -1.48
C ASP A 41 10.40 13.53 -2.83
N GLY A 42 9.57 13.95 -3.78
CA GLY A 42 9.39 13.34 -5.09
C GLY A 42 8.43 12.15 -5.10
N ASN A 43 8.05 11.61 -3.94
CA ASN A 43 7.12 10.50 -3.86
C ASN A 43 5.73 10.93 -4.33
N LYS A 44 4.97 9.99 -4.89
CA LYS A 44 3.61 10.25 -5.37
C LYS A 44 2.61 9.60 -4.44
N THR A 45 1.54 10.33 -4.16
CA THR A 45 0.41 9.84 -3.37
C THR A 45 -0.86 9.87 -4.20
N TYR A 46 -1.74 8.91 -3.95
CA TYR A 46 -2.97 8.74 -4.73
C TYR A 46 -4.15 8.78 -3.78
N LEU A 47 -5.17 9.54 -4.16
CA LEU A 47 -6.39 9.77 -3.39
C LEU A 47 -7.59 9.69 -4.33
N GLY A 48 -8.79 9.61 -3.77
CA GLY A 48 -10.04 9.59 -4.52
C GLY A 48 -11.04 8.59 -3.96
N ASP A 49 -12.32 8.85 -4.17
CA ASP A 49 -13.41 8.08 -3.56
C ASP A 49 -13.42 6.62 -4.00
N TRP A 50 -13.14 6.36 -5.28
CA TRP A 50 -13.04 5.01 -5.80
C TRP A 50 -11.93 4.22 -5.12
N LEU A 51 -10.74 4.82 -4.98
CA LEU A 51 -9.60 4.21 -4.32
C LEU A 51 -9.85 4.01 -2.83
N ALA A 52 -10.47 4.98 -2.16
CA ALA A 52 -10.89 4.86 -0.77
C ALA A 52 -11.87 3.69 -0.56
N ASN A 53 -12.85 3.53 -1.46
CA ASN A 53 -13.79 2.42 -1.43
C ASN A 53 -13.09 1.08 -1.63
N LYS A 54 -12.21 0.95 -2.64
CA LYS A 54 -11.47 -0.29 -2.88
C LYS A 54 -10.54 -0.65 -1.73
N ILE A 55 -9.84 0.31 -1.14
CA ILE A 55 -9.00 0.05 0.05
C ILE A 55 -9.85 -0.31 1.26
N SER A 56 -11.07 0.23 1.37
CA SER A 56 -12.02 -0.20 2.39
C SER A 56 -12.42 -1.67 2.21
N PHE A 57 -12.72 -2.09 0.98
CA PHE A 57 -12.97 -3.49 0.66
C PHE A 57 -11.74 -4.37 0.94
N LEU A 58 -10.55 -3.92 0.53
CA LEU A 58 -9.29 -4.65 0.80
C LEU A 58 -9.12 -4.92 2.30
N LYS A 59 -9.27 -3.89 3.16
CA LYS A 59 -9.19 -4.04 4.63
C LYS A 59 -10.17 -5.07 5.18
N LYS A 60 -11.38 -5.11 4.62
CA LYS A 60 -12.41 -6.07 5.01
C LYS A 60 -12.02 -7.50 4.61
N GLU A 61 -11.61 -7.70 3.36
CA GLU A 61 -11.23 -9.02 2.85
C GLU A 61 -9.91 -9.55 3.43
N MET A 62 -9.03 -8.66 3.90
CA MET A 62 -7.85 -9.03 4.68
C MET A 62 -8.21 -9.50 6.11
N HIS A 63 -9.48 -9.40 6.51
CA HIS A 63 -9.97 -9.67 7.87
C HIS A 63 -9.26 -8.85 8.96
N ILE A 64 -8.67 -7.70 8.58
CA ILE A 64 -8.10 -6.74 9.53
C ILE A 64 -9.11 -5.66 9.91
N GLY A 65 -10.19 -5.48 9.13
CA GLY A 65 -11.23 -4.48 9.35
C GLY A 65 -11.82 -4.50 10.76
N ASP A 66 -12.16 -5.69 11.28
CA ASP A 66 -12.71 -5.88 12.62
C ASP A 66 -11.68 -5.56 13.73
N ALA A 67 -10.38 -5.68 13.42
CA ALA A 67 -9.30 -5.39 14.34
C ALA A 67 -8.87 -3.90 14.34
N ILE A 68 -9.21 -3.15 13.29
CA ILE A 68 -8.69 -1.78 13.08
C ILE A 68 -9.75 -0.67 13.16
N GLY A 69 -11.04 -0.93 12.98
CA GLY A 69 -12.10 0.07 13.21
C GLY A 69 -11.94 1.40 12.42
N ASP A 70 -12.73 2.40 12.78
CA ASP A 70 -12.79 3.70 12.08
C ASP A 70 -11.57 4.60 12.34
N GLY A 71 -10.77 4.24 13.34
CA GLY A 71 -9.56 4.96 13.74
C GLY A 71 -8.39 4.77 12.80
N TRP A 72 -8.54 4.10 11.64
CA TRP A 72 -7.44 3.81 10.73
C TRP A 72 -7.62 4.44 9.34
N GLY A 73 -6.52 4.99 8.84
CA GLY A 73 -6.37 5.58 7.52
C GLY A 73 -5.53 4.70 6.61
N TRP A 74 -5.21 5.26 5.44
CA TRP A 74 -4.34 4.63 4.49
C TRP A 74 -3.57 5.67 3.67
N HIS A 75 -2.42 5.25 3.15
CA HIS A 75 -1.62 5.97 2.19
C HIS A 75 -1.26 5.04 1.05
N LEU A 76 -1.65 5.36 -0.18
CA LEU A 76 -1.11 4.69 -1.37
C LEU A 76 0.02 5.55 -1.88
N VAL A 77 1.22 4.98 -1.91
CA VAL A 77 2.46 5.71 -2.21
C VAL A 77 3.24 4.99 -3.28
N TYR A 78 3.69 5.74 -4.28
CA TYR A 78 4.81 5.36 -5.12
C TYR A 78 6.07 6.06 -4.61
N PHE A 79 7.06 5.24 -4.24
CA PHE A 79 8.33 5.66 -3.67
C PHE A 79 9.31 5.96 -4.80
N SER A 80 9.40 7.22 -5.22
CA SER A 80 10.37 7.65 -6.23
C SER A 80 11.81 7.58 -5.70
N ASN A 81 11.96 7.75 -4.39
CA ASN A 81 13.23 7.65 -3.68
C ASN A 81 13.15 6.61 -2.56
N SER A 82 14.31 6.10 -2.13
CA SER A 82 14.39 5.30 -0.91
C SER A 82 13.87 6.13 0.27
N THR A 83 12.84 5.63 0.96
CA THR A 83 12.07 6.44 1.91
C THR A 83 11.84 5.68 3.21
N GLU A 84 12.14 6.32 4.34
CA GLU A 84 11.76 5.81 5.65
C GLU A 84 10.24 5.91 5.84
N LEU A 85 9.62 4.78 6.16
CA LEU A 85 8.19 4.69 6.41
C LEU A 85 7.89 5.18 7.83
N GLN A 86 7.53 6.46 7.95
CA GLN A 86 7.17 7.04 9.24
C GLN A 86 5.96 6.32 9.84
N ASN A 87 6.13 5.80 11.04
CA ASN A 87 5.15 4.98 11.74
C ASN A 87 5.28 5.19 13.25
N ASP A 88 4.96 6.42 13.71
CA ASP A 88 5.09 6.83 15.12
C ASP A 88 4.38 5.88 16.09
N ARG A 89 3.26 5.30 15.64
CA ARG A 89 2.44 4.34 16.41
C ARG A 89 3.03 2.94 16.43
N LYS A 90 4.06 2.67 15.63
CA LYS A 90 4.69 1.35 15.46
C LYS A 90 3.66 0.27 15.16
N GLN A 91 2.66 0.63 14.35
CA GLN A 91 1.54 -0.22 14.03
C GLN A 91 1.02 0.13 12.64
N GLY A 92 1.02 -0.84 11.74
CA GLY A 92 0.52 -0.66 10.40
C GLY A 92 0.54 -1.95 9.59
N PHE A 93 -0.10 -1.94 8.43
CA PHE A 93 -0.04 -3.02 7.46
C PHE A 93 0.46 -2.46 6.14
N LEU A 94 1.46 -3.12 5.55
CA LEU A 94 2.00 -2.77 4.25
C LEU A 94 1.59 -3.83 3.22
N VAL A 95 0.96 -3.38 2.14
CA VAL A 95 0.49 -4.22 1.04
C VAL A 95 1.19 -3.75 -0.25
N PRO A 96 2.10 -4.55 -0.84
CA PRO A 96 2.78 -4.20 -2.09
C PRO A 96 1.83 -4.23 -3.29
N LEU A 97 1.97 -3.25 -4.18
CA LEU A 97 1.35 -3.23 -5.50
C LEU A 97 2.37 -3.56 -6.60
N SER A 98 3.65 -3.20 -6.39
CA SER A 98 4.76 -3.70 -7.18
C SER A 98 4.95 -5.21 -6.97
N GLU A 99 5.55 -5.89 -7.95
CA GLU A 99 5.85 -7.33 -7.87
C GLU A 99 6.66 -7.67 -6.62
N GLU A 100 7.61 -6.80 -6.30
CA GLU A 100 8.49 -6.93 -5.15
C GLU A 100 8.84 -5.55 -4.57
N ILE A 101 8.89 -5.45 -3.25
CA ILE A 101 9.44 -4.28 -2.53
C ILE A 101 10.47 -4.75 -1.52
N THR A 102 11.55 -3.97 -1.36
CA THR A 102 12.58 -4.24 -0.33
C THR A 102 12.40 -3.30 0.85
N LEU A 103 12.41 -3.87 2.06
CA LEU A 103 12.31 -3.20 3.35
C LEU A 103 13.58 -3.38 4.15
N THR A 104 14.13 -2.28 4.69
CA THR A 104 15.31 -2.31 5.56
C THR A 104 15.01 -1.63 6.90
N PRO A 105 14.89 -2.37 8.02
CA PRO A 105 14.85 -3.83 8.12
C PRO A 105 13.53 -4.42 7.60
N GLY A 106 13.51 -5.70 7.24
CA GLY A 106 12.27 -6.39 6.84
C GLY A 106 12.40 -7.35 5.67
N GLY A 107 13.46 -7.22 4.87
CA GLY A 107 13.72 -8.08 3.74
C GLY A 107 12.78 -7.79 2.57
N VAL A 108 12.46 -8.82 1.81
CA VAL A 108 11.69 -8.72 0.57
C VAL A 108 10.22 -9.03 0.84
N LEU A 109 9.32 -8.18 0.34
CA LEU A 109 7.87 -8.39 0.39
C LEU A 109 7.30 -8.41 -1.05
N GLN A 110 6.66 -9.51 -1.41
CA GLN A 110 6.14 -9.77 -2.75
C GLN A 110 4.63 -9.53 -2.85
N GLU A 111 4.15 -9.27 -4.06
CA GLU A 111 2.71 -9.23 -4.30
C GLU A 111 2.00 -10.55 -3.92
N GLY A 112 0.72 -10.46 -3.55
CA GLY A 112 0.00 -11.59 -2.95
C GLY A 112 0.24 -11.78 -1.45
N PHE A 113 1.11 -10.97 -0.85
CA PHE A 113 1.36 -10.94 0.60
C PHE A 113 1.16 -9.54 1.16
N TYR A 114 1.07 -9.44 2.48
CA TYR A 114 1.15 -8.20 3.23
C TYR A 114 2.02 -8.41 4.47
N MET A 115 2.45 -7.33 5.11
CA MET A 115 3.28 -7.42 6.31
C MET A 115 2.76 -6.49 7.40
N ASN A 116 2.75 -6.96 8.64
CA ASN A 116 2.56 -6.10 9.80
C ASN A 116 3.85 -5.32 10.07
N ILE A 117 3.77 -4.00 9.98
CA ILE A 117 4.87 -3.08 10.17
C ILE A 117 4.80 -2.50 11.58
N THR A 118 5.71 -2.96 12.43
CA THR A 118 5.88 -2.49 13.82
C THR A 118 7.15 -1.67 14.03
N THR A 119 7.82 -1.32 12.93
CA THR A 119 9.05 -0.54 12.89
C THR A 119 8.93 0.57 11.84
N GLU A 120 9.99 1.32 11.63
CA GLU A 120 10.09 2.38 10.60
C GLU A 120 11.08 1.91 9.53
N PRO A 121 10.69 0.96 8.64
CA PRO A 121 11.60 0.45 7.64
C PRO A 121 11.82 1.48 6.53
N VAL A 122 13.00 1.42 5.93
CA VAL A 122 13.30 2.09 4.67
C VAL A 122 12.75 1.24 3.52
N VAL A 123 11.85 1.81 2.73
CA VAL A 123 11.29 1.21 1.52
C VAL A 123 12.14 1.60 0.32
N SER A 124 12.51 0.63 -0.52
CA SER A 124 13.29 0.86 -1.74
C SER A 124 12.57 1.76 -2.75
N SER A 125 13.35 2.55 -3.50
CA SER A 125 12.85 3.31 -4.65
C SER A 125 12.24 2.41 -5.73
N GLY A 126 11.24 2.91 -6.46
CA GLY A 126 10.49 2.18 -7.47
C GLY A 126 9.35 1.33 -6.91
N ALA A 127 9.23 1.23 -5.58
CA ALA A 127 8.13 0.52 -4.94
C ALA A 127 6.81 1.30 -5.00
N THR A 128 5.71 0.58 -5.18
CA THR A 128 4.35 1.09 -4.96
C THR A 128 3.69 0.21 -3.90
N ALA A 129 3.16 0.83 -2.85
CA ALA A 129 2.50 0.09 -1.78
C ALA A 129 1.33 0.89 -1.17
N ILE A 130 0.39 0.14 -0.58
CA ILE A 130 -0.64 0.65 0.30
C ILE A 130 -0.15 0.48 1.73
N PHE A 131 -0.14 1.56 2.49
CA PHE A 131 0.18 1.56 3.91
C PHE A 131 -1.07 1.90 4.71
N ILE A 132 -1.54 0.95 5.52
CA ILE A 132 -2.74 1.05 6.35
C ILE A 132 -2.28 1.29 7.79
N VAL A 133 -2.65 2.43 8.38
CA VAL A 133 -2.13 2.89 9.68
C VAL A 133 -3.20 3.56 10.52
N PRO A 134 -3.07 3.62 11.85
CA PRO A 134 -3.92 4.45 12.70
C PRO A 134 -3.93 5.91 12.24
N ARG A 135 -5.10 6.56 12.27
CA ARG A 135 -5.24 8.00 12.10
C ARG A 135 -4.67 8.68 13.35
N ASN A 136 -3.94 9.77 13.15
CA ASN A 136 -3.51 10.64 14.23
C ASN A 136 -4.66 11.48 14.77
#